data_AF-A0A5C5SC93-F1
#
_entry.id   AF-A0A5C5SC93-F1
#
_cell.length_a   1.000
_cell.length_b   1.000
_cell.length_c   1.000
_cell.angle_alpha   90.00
_cell.angle_beta   90.00
_cell.angle_gamma   90.00
#
_symmetry.space_group_name_H-M   'P 1'
#
loop_
_entity.id
_entity.type
_entity.pdbx_description
1 polymer ?
#
loop_
_entity_poly.entity_id
_entity_poly.type
_entity_poly.pdbx_seq_one_letter_code
_entity_poly.pdbx_strand_id
1 'polypeptide(L)'
;MGGGVRGLAAVAILAGLTACTVNYGRQATLVTTSGDQLSANAGDTVMDVRILRGGISALALVDHGGSEAQRVIVRFTGAQGGKAVLVRNDLVMSGDNPLLWVPAGVTSPEANYAAAAQPITLVLGPGEYLPLEGRRLVVRRVSRDTLEYTVEAIQPDAR
;
A
#
# COMPACT_ATOMS: atom_id res chain seq x y z
N MET A 1 71.94 -1.38 -13.99
CA MET A 1 71.32 -0.86 -12.75
C MET A 1 69.96 -0.27 -13.11
N GLY A 2 68.91 -0.65 -12.38
CA GLY A 2 67.53 -0.13 -12.47
C GLY A 2 66.68 -0.78 -13.56
N GLY A 3 65.63 -1.57 -13.33
CA GLY A 3 64.77 -1.74 -12.14
C GLY A 3 63.40 -1.10 -12.39
N GLY A 4 62.54 -1.72 -13.21
CA GLY A 4 61.17 -1.27 -13.51
C GLY A 4 60.12 -2.05 -12.73
N VAL A 5 59.36 -1.34 -11.90
CA VAL A 5 58.49 -1.84 -10.84
C VAL A 5 57.19 -2.42 -11.41
N ARG A 6 56.87 -3.66 -11.04
CA ARG A 6 55.55 -4.30 -11.22
C ARG A 6 54.61 -3.84 -10.11
N GLY A 7 53.62 -3.02 -10.42
CA GLY A 7 52.55 -2.65 -9.50
C GLY A 7 51.36 -3.60 -9.64
N LEU A 8 51.25 -4.58 -8.74
CA LEU A 8 50.04 -5.37 -8.51
C LEU A 8 49.06 -4.50 -7.68
N ALA A 9 47.89 -4.17 -8.24
CA ALA A 9 46.81 -3.59 -7.45
C ALA A 9 45.93 -4.71 -6.89
N ALA A 10 46.09 -4.99 -5.60
CA ALA A 10 45.19 -5.87 -4.84
C ALA A 10 43.95 -5.07 -4.43
N VAL A 11 42.78 -5.40 -4.99
CA VAL A 11 41.50 -4.84 -4.56
C VAL A 11 40.97 -5.70 -3.41
N ALA A 12 41.00 -5.14 -2.21
CA ALA A 12 40.36 -5.73 -1.03
C ALA A 12 38.86 -5.45 -1.08
N ILE A 13 38.06 -6.48 -1.34
CA ILE A 13 36.60 -6.41 -1.22
C ILE A 13 36.27 -6.68 0.26
N LEU A 14 36.04 -5.62 1.03
CA LEU A 14 35.41 -5.71 2.34
C LEU A 14 33.94 -6.10 2.14
N ALA A 15 33.60 -7.33 2.49
CA ALA A 15 32.22 -7.77 2.65
C ALA A 15 31.63 -7.08 3.89
N GLY A 16 30.93 -5.97 3.67
CA GLY A 16 30.10 -5.33 4.69
C GLY A 16 28.88 -6.21 4.98
N LEU A 17 28.80 -6.73 6.20
CA LEU A 17 27.59 -7.30 6.79
C LEU A 17 26.51 -6.21 6.84
N THR A 18 25.59 -6.20 5.88
CA THR A 18 24.40 -5.35 5.96
C THR A 18 23.35 -6.06 6.80
N ALA A 19 23.08 -5.48 7.97
CA ALA A 19 22.02 -5.91 8.87
C ALA A 19 20.67 -5.86 8.15
N CYS A 20 20.00 -7.01 8.07
CA CYS A 20 18.63 -7.13 7.60
C CYS A 20 17.70 -6.38 8.56
N THR A 21 17.32 -5.15 8.27
CA THR A 21 16.13 -4.55 8.88
C THR A 21 14.91 -5.05 8.10
N VAL A 22 14.56 -6.31 8.34
CA VAL A 22 13.27 -6.84 7.90
C VAL A 22 12.21 -6.05 8.65
N ASN A 23 11.30 -5.39 7.93
CA ASN A 23 10.07 -4.83 8.51
C ASN A 23 9.21 -6.01 9.02
N TYR A 24 9.61 -6.59 10.14
CA TYR A 24 8.88 -7.64 10.84
C TYR A 24 7.56 -7.05 11.34
N GLY A 25 6.45 -7.40 10.71
CA GLY A 25 5.14 -7.35 11.36
C GLY A 25 3.98 -6.70 10.60
N ARG A 26 4.16 -6.17 9.38
CA ARG A 26 3.03 -5.68 8.56
C ARG A 26 3.15 -6.15 7.13
N GLN A 27 2.19 -6.98 6.70
CA GLN A 27 2.10 -7.43 5.32
C GLN A 27 0.85 -6.85 4.69
N ALA A 28 1.02 -6.05 3.65
CA ALA A 28 -0.08 -5.50 2.87
C ALA A 28 -0.41 -6.42 1.69
N THR A 29 -1.66 -6.82 1.57
CA THR A 29 -2.16 -7.62 0.44
C THR A 29 -3.22 -6.82 -0.30
N LEU A 30 -3.02 -6.65 -1.60
CA LEU A 30 -3.98 -6.02 -2.49
C LEU A 30 -5.12 -7.02 -2.77
N VAL A 31 -6.35 -6.60 -2.52
CA VAL A 31 -7.57 -7.40 -2.78
C VAL A 31 -8.08 -7.13 -4.19
N THR A 32 -7.98 -5.88 -4.65
CA THR A 32 -8.32 -5.48 -6.03
C THR A 32 -7.33 -6.03 -7.04
N THR A 33 -7.83 -6.42 -8.23
CA THR A 33 -6.99 -6.87 -9.34
C THR A 33 -5.96 -5.79 -9.71
N SER A 34 -4.67 -6.13 -9.75
CA SER A 34 -3.64 -5.27 -10.34
C SER A 34 -3.52 -5.53 -11.84
N GLY A 35 -3.32 -4.49 -12.64
CA GLY A 35 -3.17 -4.62 -14.09
C GLY A 35 -2.83 -3.30 -14.79
N ASP A 36 -2.50 -3.42 -16.08
CA ASP A 36 -1.99 -2.33 -16.93
C ASP A 36 -3.06 -1.31 -17.34
N GLN A 37 -4.35 -1.65 -17.22
CA GLN A 37 -5.46 -0.70 -17.38
C GLN A 37 -6.72 -1.27 -16.74
N LEU A 38 -7.25 -0.56 -15.76
CA LEU A 38 -8.46 -0.88 -15.03
C LEU A 38 -9.48 0.23 -15.23
N SER A 39 -10.77 -0.11 -15.17
CA SER A 39 -11.87 0.85 -15.29
C SER A 39 -12.82 0.69 -14.10
N ALA A 40 -13.34 1.82 -13.61
CA ALA A 40 -14.28 1.88 -12.50
C ALA A 40 -15.33 2.96 -12.73
N ASN A 41 -16.56 2.69 -12.32
CA ASN A 41 -17.66 3.64 -12.32
C ASN A 41 -17.82 4.31 -10.94
N ALA A 42 -18.56 5.42 -10.89
CA ALA A 42 -18.88 6.06 -9.62
C ALA A 42 -19.60 5.08 -8.67
N GLY A 43 -19.05 4.90 -7.47
CA GLY A 43 -19.47 3.93 -6.47
C GLY A 43 -18.52 2.72 -6.34
N ASP A 44 -17.70 2.45 -7.36
CA ASP A 44 -16.82 1.29 -7.38
C ASP A 44 -15.59 1.47 -6.48
N THR A 45 -15.14 0.36 -5.91
CA THR A 45 -13.86 0.28 -5.19
C THR A 45 -12.74 0.14 -6.21
N VAL A 46 -11.79 1.07 -6.15
CA VAL A 46 -10.64 1.14 -7.07
C VAL A 46 -9.36 0.61 -6.46
N MET A 47 -9.28 0.59 -5.13
CA MET A 47 -8.17 -0.01 -4.42
C MET A 47 -8.64 -0.49 -3.06
N ASP A 48 -8.35 -1.74 -2.74
CA ASP A 48 -8.64 -2.34 -1.44
C ASP A 48 -7.40 -3.08 -0.97
N VAL A 49 -6.87 -2.66 0.18
CA VAL A 49 -5.67 -3.23 0.76
C VAL A 49 -5.98 -3.74 2.16
N ARG A 50 -5.63 -5.01 2.39
CA ARG A 50 -5.65 -5.62 3.72
C ARG A 50 -4.25 -5.56 4.30
N ILE A 51 -4.15 -5.08 5.52
CA ILE A 51 -2.92 -5.03 6.29
C ILE A 51 -3.01 -6.11 7.35
N LEU A 52 -2.17 -7.13 7.20
CA LEU A 52 -2.02 -8.22 8.15
C LEU A 52 -1.02 -7.83 9.23
N ARG A 53 -1.34 -8.09 10.49
CA ARG A 53 -0.37 -8.04 11.59
C ARG A 53 0.43 -9.34 11.57
N GLY A 54 1.74 -9.24 11.39
CA GLY A 54 2.63 -10.38 11.48
C GLY A 54 2.57 -10.98 12.89
N GLY A 55 2.28 -12.27 12.97
CA GLY A 55 2.36 -13.02 14.22
C GLY A 55 3.83 -13.27 14.56
N ILE A 56 4.24 -12.94 15.79
CA ILE A 56 5.55 -13.36 16.30
C ILE A 56 5.41 -14.80 16.79
N SER A 57 5.54 -15.77 15.89
CA SER A 57 5.66 -17.17 16.30
C SER A 57 7.11 -17.45 16.66
N ALA A 58 7.48 -17.26 17.94
CA ALA A 58 8.83 -17.46 18.46
C ALA A 58 9.36 -18.93 18.38
N LEU A 59 8.62 -19.85 17.75
CA LEU A 59 8.96 -21.28 17.68
C LEU A 59 8.68 -21.96 16.33
N ALA A 60 8.31 -21.25 15.26
CA ALA A 60 7.92 -21.90 14.01
C ALA A 60 8.73 -21.44 12.80
N LEU A 61 9.51 -22.36 12.22
CA LEU A 61 10.07 -22.33 10.86
C LEU A 61 8.99 -22.33 9.75
N VAL A 62 7.80 -21.82 10.04
CA VAL A 62 6.65 -21.84 9.14
C VAL A 62 5.89 -20.52 9.30
N ASP A 63 5.90 -19.73 8.25
CA ASP A 63 5.19 -18.45 8.13
C ASP A 63 3.68 -18.73 8.19
N HIS A 64 3.10 -18.69 9.39
CA HIS A 64 1.67 -18.87 9.60
C HIS A 64 0.99 -17.51 9.55
N GLY A 65 0.24 -17.32 8.45
CA GLY A 65 -0.52 -16.14 8.08
C GLY A 65 -0.94 -15.23 9.23
N GLY A 66 -0.47 -13.98 9.16
CA GLY A 66 -0.89 -12.93 10.07
C GLY A 66 -2.41 -12.72 10.06
N SER A 67 -2.96 -12.30 11.20
CA SER A 67 -4.36 -11.90 11.28
C SER A 67 -4.56 -10.52 10.66
N GLU A 68 -5.65 -10.35 9.91
CA GLU A 68 -5.99 -9.04 9.33
C GLU A 68 -6.23 -8.03 10.44
N ALA A 69 -5.51 -6.91 10.41
CA ALA A 69 -5.55 -5.90 11.47
C ALA A 69 -6.24 -4.62 11.02
N GLN A 70 -6.10 -4.29 9.73
CA GLN A 70 -6.60 -3.07 9.15
C GLN A 70 -6.90 -3.30 7.67
N ARG A 71 -7.88 -2.58 7.14
CA ARG A 71 -8.23 -2.55 5.73
C ARG A 71 -8.33 -1.11 5.28
N VAL A 72 -7.81 -0.80 4.10
CA VAL A 72 -7.95 0.53 3.50
C VAL A 72 -8.68 0.37 2.18
N ILE A 73 -9.84 1.01 2.09
CA ILE A 73 -10.69 0.98 0.90
C ILE A 73 -10.67 2.35 0.26
N VAL A 74 -10.40 2.40 -1.03
CA VAL A 74 -10.50 3.60 -1.86
C VAL A 74 -11.62 3.39 -2.87
N ARG A 75 -12.60 4.28 -2.85
CA ARG A 75 -13.74 4.28 -3.76
C ARG A 75 -13.68 5.48 -4.69
N PHE A 76 -14.05 5.28 -5.95
CA PHE A 76 -14.29 6.37 -6.88
C PHE A 76 -15.72 6.86 -6.70
N THR A 77 -15.92 8.15 -6.42
CA THR A 77 -17.26 8.73 -6.18
C THR A 77 -17.77 9.57 -7.34
N GLY A 78 -16.96 9.77 -8.38
CA GLY A 78 -17.31 10.53 -9.57
C GLY A 78 -16.25 11.54 -9.96
N ALA A 79 -16.50 12.31 -11.02
CA ALA A 79 -15.55 13.29 -11.53
C ALA A 79 -15.98 14.74 -11.26
N GLN A 80 -15.02 15.59 -10.90
CA GLN A 80 -15.20 17.02 -10.71
C GLN A 80 -14.12 17.79 -11.48
N GLY A 81 -14.51 18.62 -12.45
CA GLY A 81 -13.56 19.44 -13.21
C GLY A 81 -12.51 18.63 -13.98
N GLY A 82 -12.86 17.44 -14.49
CA GLY A 82 -11.92 16.54 -15.18
C GLY A 82 -10.96 15.80 -14.24
N LYS A 83 -11.18 15.86 -12.93
CA LYS A 83 -10.44 15.12 -11.91
C LYS A 83 -11.31 14.06 -11.25
N ALA A 84 -10.72 12.94 -10.89
CA ALA A 84 -11.36 11.88 -10.15
C ALA A 84 -11.50 12.29 -8.69
N VAL A 85 -12.70 12.13 -8.13
CA VAL A 85 -12.95 12.26 -6.70
C VAL A 85 -12.91 10.84 -6.12
N LEU A 86 -11.96 10.62 -5.22
CA LEU A 86 -11.78 9.37 -4.50
C LEU A 86 -12.09 9.59 -3.03
N VAL A 87 -12.66 8.57 -2.38
CA VAL A 87 -12.83 8.56 -0.92
C VAL A 87 -12.04 7.38 -0.37
N ARG A 88 -11.11 7.69 0.55
CA ARG A 88 -10.35 6.70 1.29
C ARG A 88 -10.98 6.47 2.66
N ASN A 89 -11.26 5.22 2.96
CA ASN A 89 -11.77 4.74 4.23
C ASN A 89 -10.72 3.82 4.87
N ASP A 90 -10.22 4.24 6.03
CA ASP A 90 -9.34 3.41 6.85
C ASP A 90 -10.21 2.68 7.87
N LEU A 91 -10.13 1.35 7.85
CA LEU A 91 -10.99 0.44 8.60
C LEU A 91 -10.13 -0.46 9.48
N VAL A 92 -10.58 -0.75 10.69
CA VAL A 92 -9.91 -1.68 11.63
C VAL A 92 -10.90 -2.76 12.05
N MET A 93 -10.42 -3.98 12.30
CA MET A 93 -11.32 -5.06 12.73
C MET A 93 -11.92 -4.74 14.09
N SER A 94 -13.26 -4.83 14.18
CA SER A 94 -14.02 -4.43 15.37
C SER A 94 -13.76 -5.31 16.61
N GLY A 95 -13.21 -6.52 16.42
CA GLY A 95 -12.93 -7.47 17.51
C GLY A 95 -11.56 -7.29 18.18
N ASP A 96 -10.64 -6.54 17.56
CA ASP A 96 -9.22 -6.57 17.93
C ASP A 96 -8.74 -5.35 18.75
N ASN A 97 -9.63 -4.42 19.08
CA ASN A 97 -9.20 -3.21 19.78
C ASN A 97 -10.25 -2.67 20.78
N PRO A 98 -10.16 -3.05 22.06
CA PRO A 98 -11.07 -2.56 23.11
C PRO A 98 -10.89 -1.07 23.45
N LEU A 99 -9.90 -0.40 22.83
CA LEU A 99 -9.60 1.03 23.03
C LEU A 99 -9.90 1.90 21.80
N LEU A 100 -10.50 1.34 20.74
CA LEU A 100 -10.83 2.14 19.57
C LEU A 100 -12.02 3.05 19.89
N TRP A 101 -11.72 4.29 20.29
CA TRP A 101 -12.68 5.36 20.23
C TRP A 101 -13.14 5.50 18.77
N VAL A 102 -14.32 4.97 18.47
CA VAL A 102 -15.00 5.24 17.19
C VAL A 102 -15.55 6.66 17.31
N PRO A 103 -15.19 7.59 16.40
CA PRO A 103 -15.75 8.92 16.43
C PRO A 103 -17.27 8.81 16.24
N ALA A 104 -18.05 9.45 17.10
CA ALA A 104 -19.50 9.44 17.00
C ALA A 104 -19.94 9.90 15.59
N GLY A 105 -20.81 9.12 14.94
CA GLY A 105 -21.32 9.42 13.59
C GLY A 105 -20.48 8.87 12.44
N VAL A 106 -19.40 8.13 12.68
CA VAL A 106 -18.62 7.48 11.61
C VAL A 106 -19.08 6.02 11.44
N THR A 107 -19.81 5.76 10.36
CA THR A 107 -20.26 4.41 9.99
C THR A 107 -19.21 3.70 9.14
N SER A 108 -18.89 2.46 9.49
CA SER A 108 -18.17 1.57 8.58
C SER A 108 -19.12 1.06 7.49
N PRO A 109 -18.70 1.04 6.21
CA PRO A 109 -19.45 0.37 5.16
C PRO A 109 -19.40 -1.17 5.26
N GLU A 110 -18.56 -1.72 6.14
CA GLU A 110 -18.27 -3.16 6.23
C GLU A 110 -18.66 -3.73 7.61
N ALA A 111 -19.40 -4.84 7.63
CA ALA A 111 -20.04 -5.40 8.83
C ALA A 111 -19.09 -5.87 9.95
N ASN A 112 -17.81 -6.10 9.65
CA ASN A 112 -16.81 -6.60 10.62
C ASN A 112 -15.72 -5.56 10.97
N TYR A 113 -15.84 -4.35 10.45
CA TYR A 113 -14.86 -3.30 10.67
C TYR A 113 -15.50 -2.10 11.35
N ALA A 114 -14.70 -1.42 12.16
CA ALA A 114 -14.97 -0.07 12.60
C ALA A 114 -14.15 0.90 11.73
N ALA A 115 -14.70 2.09 11.47
CA ALA A 115 -13.92 3.15 10.85
C ALA A 115 -12.83 3.62 11.82
N ALA A 116 -11.58 3.57 11.37
CA ALA A 116 -10.41 3.99 12.15
C ALA A 116 -10.25 5.52 12.17
N ALA A 117 -10.76 6.20 11.14
CA ALA A 117 -10.71 7.64 10.97
C ALA A 117 -11.90 8.12 10.13
N GLN A 118 -12.07 9.45 10.05
CA GLN A 118 -13.01 10.04 9.10
C GLN A 118 -12.58 9.74 7.66
N PRO A 119 -13.54 9.54 6.72
CA PRO A 119 -13.22 9.34 5.32
C PRO A 119 -12.47 10.55 4.75
N ILE A 120 -11.42 10.30 3.96
CA ILE A 120 -10.61 11.35 3.34
C ILE A 120 -11.00 11.46 1.87
N THR A 121 -11.49 12.62 1.46
CA THR A 121 -11.73 12.93 0.05
C THR A 121 -10.42 13.38 -0.62
N LEU A 122 -10.09 12.73 -1.73
CA LEU A 122 -8.90 12.97 -2.53
C LEU A 122 -9.36 13.34 -3.95
N VAL A 123 -8.73 14.34 -4.55
CA VAL A 123 -9.05 14.78 -5.91
C VAL A 123 -7.81 14.62 -6.78
N LEU A 124 -7.86 13.70 -7.75
CA LEU A 124 -6.72 13.34 -8.59
C LEU A 124 -7.00 13.58 -10.07
N GLY A 125 -6.11 14.32 -10.74
CA GLY A 125 -6.10 14.49 -12.19
C GLY A 125 -5.38 13.37 -12.93
N PRO A 126 -5.51 13.32 -14.27
CA PRO A 126 -4.73 12.40 -15.10
C PRO A 126 -3.21 12.54 -14.86
N GLY A 127 -2.53 11.42 -14.65
CA GLY A 127 -1.10 11.35 -14.32
C GLY A 127 -0.78 11.47 -12.83
N GLU A 128 -1.72 11.95 -12.01
CA GLU A 128 -1.56 11.96 -10.55
C GLU A 128 -1.79 10.54 -9.98
N TYR A 129 -1.23 10.29 -8.80
CA TYR A 129 -1.29 8.98 -8.17
C TYR A 129 -1.56 9.05 -6.66
N LEU A 130 -2.17 7.98 -6.15
CA LEU A 130 -2.39 7.74 -4.74
C LEU A 130 -1.50 6.59 -4.26
N PRO A 131 -0.46 6.84 -3.46
CA PRO A 131 0.28 5.76 -2.81
C PRO A 131 -0.56 5.14 -1.69
N LEU A 132 -0.55 3.81 -1.62
CA LEU A 132 -1.17 3.04 -0.55
C LEU A 132 -0.39 1.74 -0.31
N GLU A 133 0.19 1.61 0.88
CA GLU A 133 0.78 0.34 1.37
C GLU A 133 1.72 -0.37 0.36
N GLY A 134 2.68 0.36 -0.21
CA GLY A 134 3.64 -0.19 -1.19
C GLY A 134 3.07 -0.40 -2.60
N ARG A 135 1.84 0.08 -2.86
CA ARG A 135 1.23 0.20 -4.18
C ARG A 135 0.95 1.65 -4.50
N ARG A 136 0.76 1.97 -5.77
CA ARG A 136 0.20 3.26 -6.20
C ARG A 136 -0.92 3.05 -7.21
N LEU A 137 -2.03 3.74 -6.99
CA LEU A 137 -3.07 3.91 -8.00
C LEU A 137 -2.70 5.12 -8.84
N VAL A 138 -2.54 4.96 -10.15
CA VAL A 138 -2.24 6.04 -11.09
C VAL A 138 -3.48 6.32 -11.93
N VAL A 139 -3.94 7.57 -11.96
CA VAL A 139 -5.06 7.98 -12.80
C VAL A 139 -4.59 8.09 -14.25
N ARG A 140 -5.21 7.33 -15.15
CA ARG A 140 -4.91 7.39 -16.59
C ARG A 140 -5.84 8.33 -17.32
N ARG A 141 -7.14 8.23 -17.05
CA ARG A 141 -8.17 9.06 -17.67
C ARG A 141 -9.35 9.21 -16.74
N VAL A 142 -9.96 10.39 -16.78
CA VAL A 142 -11.19 10.68 -16.04
C VAL A 142 -12.25 11.13 -17.03
N SER A 143 -13.38 10.43 -17.02
CA SER A 143 -14.62 10.79 -17.71
C SER A 143 -15.67 11.19 -16.66
N ARG A 144 -16.87 11.60 -17.10
CA ARG A 144 -17.91 12.12 -16.19
C ARG A 144 -18.26 11.15 -15.05
N ASP A 145 -18.29 9.87 -15.36
CA ASP A 145 -18.78 8.77 -14.52
C ASP A 145 -17.84 7.57 -14.49
N THR A 146 -16.73 7.62 -15.24
CA THR A 146 -15.76 6.53 -15.37
C THR A 146 -14.34 7.02 -15.07
N LEU A 147 -13.59 6.18 -14.36
CA LEU A 147 -12.18 6.34 -14.08
C LEU A 147 -11.41 5.20 -14.75
N GLU A 148 -10.43 5.55 -15.59
CA GLU A 148 -9.41 4.61 -16.05
C GLU A 148 -8.15 4.80 -15.19
N TYR A 149 -7.61 3.72 -14.65
CA TYR A 149 -6.48 3.77 -13.71
C TYR A 149 -5.58 2.54 -13.84
N THR A 150 -4.38 2.61 -13.27
CA THR A 150 -3.48 1.46 -13.09
C THR A 150 -3.10 1.31 -11.64
N VAL A 151 -2.82 0.08 -11.21
CA VAL A 151 -2.31 -0.18 -9.86
C VAL A 151 -0.95 -0.84 -9.99
N GLU A 152 0.08 -0.10 -9.57
CA GLU A 152 1.48 -0.47 -9.72
C GLU A 152 2.10 -0.75 -8.35
N ALA A 153 3.10 -1.63 -8.31
CA ALA A 153 3.94 -1.76 -7.12
C ALA A 153 4.87 -0.54 -7.02
N ILE A 154 4.97 0.03 -5.82
CA ILE A 154 6.05 0.97 -5.49
C ILE A 154 7.26 0.08 -5.24
N GLN A 155 8.13 -0.03 -6.24
CA GLN A 155 9.37 -0.77 -6.08
C GLN A 155 10.21 -0.02 -5.03
N PRO A 156 10.57 -0.64 -3.89
CA PRO A 156 11.51 -0.01 -2.99
C PRO A 156 12.81 0.15 -3.76
N ASP A 157 13.33 1.38 -3.81
CA ASP A 157 14.59 1.70 -4.50
C ASP A 157 15.62 0.60 -4.18
N ALA A 158 16.07 -0.11 -5.21
CA ALA A 158 17.20 -1.02 -5.10
C ALA A 158 18.45 -0.16 -4.92
N ARG A 159 18.80 0.14 -3.66
CA ARG A 159 20.04 0.79 -3.27
C ARG A 159 20.87 -0.14 -2.41
#